data_AF-A0A2V5WQK3-F1
#
_entry.id   AF-A0A2V5WQK3-F1
#
_cell.length_a   1.000
_cell.length_b   1.000
_cell.length_c   1.000
_cell.angle_alpha   90.00
_cell.angle_beta   90.00
_cell.angle_gamma   90.00
#
_symmetry.space_group_name_H-M   'P 1'
#
loop_
_entity.id
_entity.type
_entity.pdbx_description
1 polymer ?
#
loop_
_entity_poly.entity_id
_entity_poly.type
_entity_poly.pdbx_seq_one_letter_code
_entity_poly.pdbx_strand_id
1 'polypeptide(L)'
;MEPVSYEVFARKYRPQTFDDLVGQTHVSRTLKNAVAQNRLAHAYLFVGPRGIGKTSTARILAKSLNCLKGPTVTPCGQCDNCREIAGGNSLDVIEIDGASNNSVEDVRQLRENVRYAPAKGRYKIYLVDEVHMLSPAAFNALLKTLEEPPPHVKFIFATTEPQKVLPTILSRCQRFDLHRIPANLIAQHLQFIADKEKITLEPAAGHAIARGAEGGLRDAESMLDQLVAFCGEKISENDVLNVFGFTSKQTVIDLTGRILRGETPDAIDLLHQQSEAGKDMMRLMSDLIAYLRDLLVFKAKPDALSEDVDPEAQKSLAAHAELITNDRLLELIDQFAAAEGRMKWAPNKKLHFEVAIIKAIQSLRQATLDEVIEKLGELRDGKAVSEKESPSVAAGVRAARKPSEGGSPSSQNLAADTAATTATRVAETAMLDADELWQKVVAKIPTKGFLRTLSEAIRPIGIDGRNFLLGHSPDDKSKIESLASANNRRQLETLLREASGRDWSVKFVAKEGILPQKAFGVLSGEVKSAELFKDDPLIQEAIEIFKAQIKS
;
A
#
# COMPACT_ATOMS: atom_id res chain seq x y z
N MET A 1 36.54 -24.11 27.51
CA MET A 1 35.28 -23.37 27.29
C MET A 1 34.62 -24.00 26.10
N GLU A 2 33.52 -24.72 26.29
CA GLU A 2 32.71 -25.18 25.16
C GLU A 2 32.30 -23.93 24.35
N PRO A 3 32.40 -23.95 23.01
CA PRO A 3 31.97 -22.83 22.21
C PRO A 3 30.46 -22.72 22.38
N VAL A 4 30.01 -21.79 23.23
CA VAL A 4 28.60 -21.44 23.35
C VAL A 4 28.22 -20.84 22.01
N SER A 5 27.62 -21.64 21.13
CA SER A 5 27.13 -21.13 19.86
C SER A 5 26.05 -20.10 20.19
N TYR A 6 26.32 -18.84 19.86
CA TYR A 6 25.34 -17.77 20.01
C TYR A 6 24.05 -18.15 19.28
N GLU A 7 22.96 -18.28 20.03
CA GLU A 7 21.64 -18.56 19.50
C GLU A 7 20.78 -17.32 19.61
N VAL A 8 20.35 -16.80 18.46
CA VAL A 8 19.47 -15.62 18.34
C VAL A 8 18.22 -15.79 19.20
N PHE A 9 17.80 -14.75 19.92
CA PHE A 9 16.64 -14.81 20.81
C PHE A 9 15.38 -15.35 20.14
N ALA A 10 15.12 -14.97 18.89
CA ALA A 10 13.99 -15.45 18.09
C ALA A 10 13.92 -16.98 17.92
N ARG A 11 15.05 -17.69 18.10
CA ARG A 11 15.13 -19.14 18.08
C ARG A 11 15.11 -19.72 19.50
N LYS A 12 15.91 -19.14 20.40
CA LYS A 12 16.04 -19.57 21.81
C LYS A 12 14.71 -19.49 22.58
N TYR A 13 13.95 -18.42 22.37
CA TYR A 13 12.67 -18.15 23.05
C TYR A 13 11.44 -18.60 22.24
N ARG A 14 11.65 -19.39 21.19
CA ARG A 14 10.55 -19.89 20.37
C ARG A 14 9.55 -20.67 21.24
N PRO A 15 8.24 -20.34 21.21
CA PRO A 15 7.20 -21.00 22.00
C PRO A 15 7.23 -22.52 21.87
N GLN A 16 7.22 -23.22 23.01
CA GLN A 16 7.29 -24.68 23.05
C GLN A 16 5.93 -25.34 23.25
N THR A 17 5.01 -24.65 23.93
CA THR A 17 3.65 -25.07 24.23
C THR A 17 2.63 -24.04 23.77
N PHE A 18 1.34 -24.39 23.78
CA PHE A 18 0.27 -23.46 23.43
C PHE A 18 0.11 -22.30 24.43
N ASP A 19 0.58 -22.47 25.67
CA ASP A 19 0.55 -21.42 26.70
C ASP A 19 1.64 -20.36 26.50
N ASP A 20 2.74 -20.72 25.82
CA ASP A 20 3.83 -19.81 25.51
C ASP A 20 3.52 -18.89 24.31
N LEU A 21 2.36 -19.05 23.64
CA LEU A 21 1.96 -18.25 22.48
C LEU A 21 1.41 -16.89 22.92
N VAL A 22 2.24 -15.85 22.76
CA VAL A 22 1.86 -14.47 23.08
C VAL A 22 0.78 -13.95 22.14
N GLY A 23 -0.32 -13.44 22.69
CA GLY A 23 -1.37 -12.72 21.94
C GLY A 23 -2.31 -13.58 21.08
N GLN A 24 -2.19 -14.92 21.10
CA GLN A 24 -2.98 -15.83 20.24
C GLN A 24 -3.92 -16.75 21.05
N THR A 25 -4.60 -16.19 22.04
CA THR A 25 -5.44 -16.95 23.00
C THR A 25 -6.61 -17.69 22.34
N HIS A 26 -7.21 -17.12 21.28
CA HIS A 26 -8.33 -17.74 20.57
C HIS A 26 -7.88 -18.97 19.76
N VAL A 27 -6.75 -18.90 19.07
CA VAL A 27 -6.18 -20.02 18.31
C VAL A 27 -5.71 -21.11 19.26
N SER A 28 -4.95 -20.76 20.29
CA SER A 28 -4.45 -21.73 21.27
C SER A 28 -5.59 -22.48 21.93
N ARG A 29 -6.60 -21.78 22.47
CA ARG A 29 -7.78 -22.42 23.10
C ARG A 29 -8.49 -23.39 22.16
N THR A 30 -8.69 -22.99 20.90
CA THR A 30 -9.40 -23.83 19.92
C THR A 30 -8.61 -25.08 19.57
N LEU A 31 -7.30 -24.96 19.36
CA LEU A 31 -6.43 -26.12 19.10
C LEU A 31 -6.33 -27.04 20.32
N LYS A 32 -6.21 -26.49 21.53
CA LYS A 32 -6.24 -27.26 22.78
C LYS A 32 -7.51 -28.11 22.89
N ASN A 33 -8.67 -27.51 22.61
CA ASN A 33 -9.95 -28.21 22.64
C ASN A 33 -10.03 -29.31 21.57
N ALA A 34 -9.57 -29.03 20.34
CA ALA A 34 -9.57 -29.99 19.25
C ALA A 34 -8.71 -31.22 19.58
N VAL A 35 -7.53 -31.02 20.19
CA VAL A 35 -6.65 -32.10 20.63
C VAL A 35 -7.27 -32.87 21.80
N ALA A 36 -7.81 -32.19 22.81
CA ALA A 36 -8.45 -32.84 23.96
C ALA A 36 -9.67 -33.69 23.59
N GLN A 37 -10.46 -33.25 22.61
CA GLN A 37 -11.65 -33.95 22.14
C GLN A 37 -11.35 -34.96 21.02
N ASN A 38 -10.08 -35.12 20.62
CA ASN A 38 -9.67 -35.91 19.46
C ASN A 38 -10.43 -35.56 18.17
N ARG A 39 -10.83 -34.29 18.01
CA ARG A 39 -11.53 -33.75 16.83
C ARG A 39 -10.53 -33.09 15.89
N LEU A 40 -9.63 -33.91 15.35
CA LEU A 40 -8.49 -33.45 14.57
C LEU A 40 -8.84 -33.37 13.08
N ALA A 41 -8.80 -32.16 12.50
CA ALA A 41 -8.90 -31.97 11.05
C ALA A 41 -7.77 -32.71 10.31
N HIS A 42 -7.97 -33.00 9.02
CA HIS A 42 -6.92 -33.55 8.16
C HIS A 42 -5.97 -32.46 7.63
N ALA A 43 -6.45 -31.22 7.50
CA ALA A 43 -5.67 -30.08 7.07
C ALA A 43 -5.97 -28.81 7.90
N TYR A 44 -4.92 -28.09 8.27
CA TYR A 44 -4.96 -26.82 9.00
C TYR A 44 -4.34 -25.72 8.15
N LEU A 45 -4.88 -24.50 8.20
CA LEU A 45 -4.30 -23.34 7.55
C LEU A 45 -4.14 -22.19 8.56
N PHE A 46 -2.90 -21.84 8.86
CA PHE A 46 -2.54 -20.69 9.69
C PHE A 46 -2.29 -19.46 8.82
N VAL A 47 -3.07 -18.41 9.05
CA VAL A 47 -3.03 -17.17 8.29
C VAL A 47 -2.63 -16.03 9.21
N GLY A 48 -1.79 -15.13 8.71
CA GLY A 48 -1.48 -13.88 9.41
C GLY A 48 -0.14 -13.29 8.98
N PRO A 49 0.18 -12.07 9.45
CA PRO A 49 1.43 -11.38 9.10
C PRO A 49 2.70 -12.19 9.43
N ARG A 50 3.86 -11.71 8.98
CA ARG A 50 5.13 -12.33 9.37
C ARG A 50 5.36 -12.14 10.89
N GLY A 51 6.08 -13.08 11.51
CA GLY A 51 6.58 -12.93 12.89
C GLY A 51 5.57 -13.14 14.02
N ILE A 52 4.28 -13.31 13.72
CA ILE A 52 3.17 -13.50 14.69
C ILE A 52 2.99 -14.93 15.24
N GLY A 53 3.83 -15.89 14.83
CA GLY A 53 3.85 -17.24 15.43
C GLY A 53 3.14 -18.36 14.65
N LYS A 54 2.90 -18.21 13.33
CA LYS A 54 2.29 -19.25 12.48
C LYS A 54 3.04 -20.60 12.53
N THR A 55 4.31 -20.60 12.13
CA THR A 55 5.18 -21.79 12.11
C THR A 55 5.40 -22.34 13.52
N SER A 56 5.49 -21.46 14.54
CA SER A 56 5.60 -21.88 15.94
C SER A 56 4.34 -22.64 16.40
N THR A 57 3.15 -22.12 16.09
CA THR A 57 1.86 -22.78 16.39
C THR A 57 1.75 -24.11 15.67
N ALA A 58 2.17 -24.17 14.40
CA ALA A 58 2.20 -25.39 13.60
C ALA A 58 3.11 -26.48 14.22
N ARG A 59 4.32 -26.11 14.67
CA ARG A 59 5.23 -27.02 15.39
C ARG A 59 4.68 -27.47 16.74
N ILE A 60 4.01 -26.59 17.49
CA ILE A 60 3.36 -26.96 18.76
C ILE A 60 2.24 -27.98 18.51
N LEU A 61 1.43 -27.77 17.47
CA LEU A 61 0.40 -28.73 17.07
C LEU A 61 1.04 -30.07 16.67
N ALA A 62 2.10 -30.06 15.85
CA ALA A 62 2.81 -31.27 15.47
C ALA A 62 3.37 -32.04 16.69
N LYS A 63 3.98 -31.32 17.65
CA LYS A 63 4.42 -31.89 18.94
C LYS A 63 3.26 -32.48 19.73
N SER A 64 2.12 -31.80 19.77
CA SER A 64 0.92 -32.24 20.50
C SER A 64 0.35 -33.55 19.93
N LEU A 65 0.42 -33.73 18.61
CA LEU A 65 -0.06 -34.92 17.90
C LEU A 65 0.91 -36.11 18.00
N ASN A 66 2.22 -35.86 17.89
CA ASN A 66 3.25 -36.91 17.82
C ASN A 66 4.03 -37.14 19.13
N CYS A 67 3.73 -36.41 20.21
CA CYS A 67 4.29 -36.71 21.53
C CYS A 67 4.04 -38.18 21.90
N LEU A 68 4.99 -38.84 22.57
CA LEU A 68 4.82 -40.23 23.04
C LEU A 68 3.59 -40.39 23.94
N LYS A 69 3.31 -39.38 24.76
CA LYS A 69 2.12 -39.31 25.63
C LYS A 69 0.89 -38.71 24.92
N GLY A 70 0.98 -38.45 23.62
CA GLY A 70 -0.05 -37.77 22.83
C GLY A 70 -1.05 -38.72 22.18
N PRO A 71 -2.11 -38.21 21.52
CA PRO A 71 -2.44 -36.79 21.36
C PRO A 71 -2.67 -36.10 22.71
N THR A 72 -1.96 -35.00 22.97
CA THR A 72 -2.00 -34.29 24.26
C THR A 72 -1.96 -32.78 24.04
N VAL A 73 -2.67 -32.04 24.89
CA VAL A 73 -2.69 -30.57 24.88
C VAL A 73 -1.35 -29.99 25.34
N THR A 74 -0.65 -30.70 26.21
CA THR A 74 0.62 -30.28 26.81
C THR A 74 1.73 -31.25 26.37
N PRO A 75 2.37 -31.01 25.21
CA PRO A 75 3.48 -31.85 24.77
C PRO A 75 4.63 -31.77 25.79
N CYS A 76 5.28 -32.91 26.06
CA CYS A 76 6.24 -33.00 27.17
C CYS A 76 7.55 -32.24 26.95
N GLY A 77 7.91 -31.92 25.70
CA GLY A 77 9.16 -31.24 25.35
C GLY A 77 10.45 -32.08 25.53
N GLN A 78 10.35 -33.25 26.16
CA GLN A 78 11.51 -34.05 26.57
C GLN A 78 11.66 -35.37 25.80
N CYS A 79 10.59 -35.90 25.19
CA CYS A 79 10.69 -37.11 24.38
C CYS A 79 11.39 -36.84 23.04
N ASP A 80 11.93 -37.90 22.44
CA ASP A 80 12.67 -37.82 21.17
C ASP A 80 11.81 -37.16 20.08
N ASN A 81 10.55 -37.56 19.93
CA ASN A 81 9.62 -36.93 18.99
C ASN A 81 9.48 -35.41 19.25
N CYS A 82 9.34 -34.98 20.50
CA CYS A 82 9.22 -33.54 20.80
C CYS A 82 10.52 -32.77 20.50
N ARG A 83 11.68 -33.35 20.81
CA ARG A 83 12.99 -32.73 20.56
C ARG A 83 13.30 -32.66 19.06
N GLU A 84 13.05 -33.74 18.32
CA GLU A 84 13.23 -33.81 16.86
C GLU A 84 12.35 -32.79 16.15
N ILE A 85 11.07 -32.66 16.55
CA ILE A 85 10.14 -31.67 15.97
C ILE A 85 10.54 -30.24 16.34
N ALA A 86 10.98 -29.99 17.59
CA ALA A 86 11.45 -28.66 17.99
C ALA A 86 12.70 -28.24 17.19
N GLY A 87 13.62 -29.19 16.96
CA GLY A 87 14.83 -29.01 16.16
C GLY A 87 14.60 -28.95 14.65
N GLY A 88 13.43 -29.35 14.14
CA GLY A 88 13.12 -29.38 12.71
C GLY A 88 13.71 -30.58 11.95
N ASN A 89 14.11 -31.65 12.67
CA ASN A 89 14.81 -32.81 12.11
C ASN A 89 13.99 -34.11 12.22
N SER A 90 12.67 -34.00 12.41
CA SER A 90 11.77 -35.14 12.57
C SER A 90 11.47 -35.81 11.24
N LEU A 91 11.59 -37.14 11.17
CA LEU A 91 11.25 -37.92 9.96
C LEU A 91 9.73 -37.90 9.66
N ASP A 92 8.91 -37.74 10.70
CA ASP A 92 7.45 -37.73 10.59
C ASP A 92 6.85 -36.33 10.50
N VAL A 93 7.68 -35.28 10.61
CA VAL A 93 7.23 -33.89 10.48
C VAL A 93 8.12 -33.23 9.46
N ILE A 94 7.63 -33.21 8.22
CA ILE A 94 8.37 -32.71 7.07
C ILE A 94 8.02 -31.25 6.90
N GLU A 95 8.97 -30.38 7.19
CA GLU A 95 8.85 -28.94 6.97
C GLU A 95 9.32 -28.58 5.56
N ILE A 96 8.48 -27.88 4.82
CA ILE A 96 8.70 -27.48 3.44
C ILE A 96 8.48 -25.98 3.37
N ASP A 97 9.47 -25.26 2.90
CA ASP A 97 9.32 -23.86 2.58
C ASP A 97 8.82 -23.74 1.13
N GLY A 98 7.59 -23.24 0.99
CA GLY A 98 6.93 -23.06 -0.30
C GLY A 98 7.64 -22.07 -1.20
N ALA A 99 8.52 -21.20 -0.69
CA ALA A 99 9.33 -20.31 -1.51
C ALA A 99 10.48 -21.05 -2.22
N SER A 100 11.08 -22.05 -1.56
CA SER A 100 12.22 -22.82 -2.08
C SER A 100 11.81 -24.13 -2.77
N ASN A 101 10.65 -24.69 -2.44
CA ASN A 101 10.16 -25.98 -2.96
C ASN A 101 8.81 -25.78 -3.69
N ASN A 102 8.78 -24.85 -4.66
CA ASN A 102 7.56 -24.45 -5.36
C ASN A 102 7.23 -25.29 -6.61
N SER A 103 8.11 -26.23 -6.97
CA SER A 103 7.99 -26.98 -8.22
C SER A 103 6.93 -28.08 -8.12
N VAL A 104 6.39 -28.47 -9.28
CA VAL A 104 5.42 -29.57 -9.36
C VAL A 104 6.06 -30.90 -8.96
N GLU A 105 7.36 -31.06 -9.21
CA GLU A 105 8.07 -32.30 -8.97
C GLU A 105 8.30 -32.55 -7.48
N ASP A 106 8.68 -31.52 -6.72
CA ASP A 106 8.81 -31.59 -5.25
C ASP A 106 7.51 -32.05 -4.60
N VAL A 107 6.40 -31.52 -5.10
CA VAL A 107 5.06 -31.86 -4.60
C VAL A 107 4.59 -33.24 -5.06
N ARG A 108 5.00 -33.72 -6.25
CA ARG A 108 4.75 -35.10 -6.67
C ARG A 108 5.49 -36.10 -5.78
N GLN A 109 6.76 -35.83 -5.49
CA GLN A 109 7.54 -36.65 -4.55
C GLN A 109 6.88 -36.68 -3.17
N LEU A 110 6.39 -35.51 -2.70
CA LEU A 110 5.61 -35.46 -1.46
C LEU A 110 4.38 -36.36 -1.54
N ARG A 111 3.59 -36.26 -2.60
CA ARG A 111 2.36 -37.04 -2.81
C ARG A 111 2.62 -38.55 -2.83
N GLU A 112 3.74 -38.98 -3.40
CA GLU A 112 4.14 -40.38 -3.36
C GLU A 112 4.50 -40.81 -1.93
N ASN A 113 5.24 -39.96 -1.22
CA ASN A 113 5.65 -40.21 0.15
C ASN A 113 4.51 -40.21 1.17
N VAL A 114 3.40 -39.53 0.86
CA VAL A 114 2.18 -39.46 1.69
C VAL A 114 1.56 -40.85 1.92
N ARG A 115 1.78 -41.80 1.01
CA ARG A 115 1.17 -43.15 1.11
C ARG A 115 1.82 -44.02 2.18
N TYR A 116 3.05 -43.71 2.59
CA TYR A 116 3.78 -44.49 3.58
C TYR A 116 3.42 -44.08 5.00
N ALA A 117 3.27 -45.09 5.86
CA ALA A 117 3.02 -44.92 7.28
C ALA A 117 4.13 -44.09 7.98
N PRO A 118 3.83 -43.45 9.12
CA PRO A 118 4.83 -42.75 9.93
C PRO A 118 5.90 -43.73 10.45
N ALA A 119 7.12 -43.25 10.63
CA ALA A 119 8.27 -44.03 11.10
C ALA A 119 8.27 -44.24 12.62
N LYS A 120 8.04 -43.18 13.42
CA LYS A 120 8.05 -43.20 14.89
C LYS A 120 6.78 -42.63 15.51
N GLY A 121 6.19 -41.61 14.87
CA GLY A 121 5.04 -40.86 15.34
C GLY A 121 3.71 -41.56 15.08
N ARG A 122 2.62 -40.94 15.55
CA ARG A 122 1.25 -41.38 15.26
C ARG A 122 0.77 -40.87 13.91
N TYR A 123 1.25 -39.69 13.52
CA TYR A 123 0.88 -39.00 12.30
C TYR A 123 2.12 -38.61 11.51
N LYS A 124 2.00 -38.66 10.18
CA LYS A 124 2.93 -38.06 9.23
C LYS A 124 2.42 -36.68 8.88
N ILE A 125 3.15 -35.66 9.29
CA ILE A 125 2.73 -34.26 9.24
C ILE A 125 3.55 -33.54 8.18
N TYR A 126 2.85 -32.91 7.23
CA TYR A 126 3.46 -32.04 6.23
C TYR A 126 3.18 -30.60 6.60
N LEU A 127 4.23 -29.89 7.02
CA LEU A 127 4.18 -28.47 7.34
C LEU A 127 4.70 -27.69 6.13
N VAL A 128 3.82 -26.96 5.45
CA VAL A 128 4.21 -26.13 4.30
C VAL A 128 4.09 -24.66 4.69
N ASP A 129 5.24 -24.01 4.87
CA ASP A 129 5.32 -22.58 5.15
C ASP A 129 5.27 -21.77 3.85
N GLU A 130 4.77 -20.53 3.95
CA GLU A 130 4.47 -19.64 2.81
C GLU A 130 3.81 -20.37 1.63
N VAL A 131 2.76 -21.15 1.91
CA VAL A 131 2.12 -22.03 0.92
C VAL A 131 1.65 -21.28 -0.34
N HIS A 132 1.35 -19.99 -0.23
CA HIS A 132 0.95 -19.14 -1.35
C HIS A 132 2.04 -18.98 -2.43
N MET A 133 3.29 -19.35 -2.13
CA MET A 133 4.42 -19.33 -3.07
C MET A 133 4.50 -20.60 -3.94
N LEU A 134 3.70 -21.64 -3.66
CA LEU A 134 3.63 -22.83 -4.50
C LEU A 134 3.08 -22.51 -5.88
N SER A 135 3.60 -23.17 -6.91
CA SER A 135 3.06 -23.04 -8.26
C SER A 135 1.62 -23.58 -8.35
N PRO A 136 0.76 -23.04 -9.23
CA PRO A 136 -0.60 -23.55 -9.41
C PRO A 136 -0.66 -25.04 -9.76
N ALA A 137 0.31 -25.53 -10.51
CA ALA A 137 0.41 -26.94 -10.86
C ALA A 137 0.80 -27.83 -9.66
N ALA A 138 1.67 -27.34 -8.77
CA ALA A 138 1.99 -27.99 -7.50
C ALA A 138 0.75 -28.06 -6.60
N PHE A 139 -0.01 -26.98 -6.49
CA PHE A 139 -1.27 -26.97 -5.74
C PHE A 139 -2.28 -28.01 -6.23
N ASN A 140 -2.49 -28.10 -7.55
CA ASN A 140 -3.41 -29.07 -8.14
C ASN A 140 -2.97 -30.52 -7.89
N ALA A 141 -1.66 -30.77 -7.78
CA ALA A 141 -1.14 -32.10 -7.45
C ALA A 141 -1.50 -32.55 -6.02
N LEU A 142 -1.69 -31.62 -5.08
CA LEU A 142 -2.10 -31.89 -3.69
C LEU A 142 -3.60 -32.10 -3.51
N LEU A 143 -4.43 -31.56 -4.42
CA LEU A 143 -5.90 -31.54 -4.23
C LEU A 143 -6.50 -32.93 -4.00
N LYS A 144 -6.10 -33.92 -4.82
CA LYS A 144 -6.59 -35.30 -4.65
C LYS A 144 -6.26 -35.87 -3.28
N THR A 145 -5.09 -35.54 -2.76
CA THR A 145 -4.60 -36.00 -1.46
C THR A 145 -5.25 -35.24 -0.30
N LEU A 146 -5.64 -33.97 -0.50
CA LEU A 146 -6.41 -33.21 0.47
C LEU A 146 -7.89 -33.61 0.49
N GLU A 147 -8.43 -34.07 -0.64
CA GLU A 147 -9.79 -34.60 -0.75
C GLU A 147 -9.94 -35.95 -0.04
N GLU A 148 -8.99 -36.85 -0.26
CA GLU A 148 -8.99 -38.21 0.30
C GLU A 148 -7.66 -38.50 1.04
N PRO A 149 -7.39 -37.81 2.18
CA PRO A 149 -6.14 -37.99 2.89
C PRO A 149 -6.11 -39.33 3.62
N PRO A 150 -4.97 -40.03 3.64
CA PRO A 150 -4.78 -41.18 4.52
C PRO A 150 -4.99 -40.78 5.99
N PRO A 151 -5.56 -41.65 6.85
CA PRO A 151 -5.93 -41.29 8.23
C PRO A 151 -4.73 -40.91 9.11
N HIS A 152 -3.54 -41.40 8.77
CA HIS A 152 -2.28 -41.11 9.46
C HIS A 152 -1.61 -39.82 8.96
N VAL A 153 -2.16 -39.14 7.95
CA VAL A 153 -1.54 -37.95 7.35
C VAL A 153 -2.26 -36.69 7.82
N LYS A 154 -1.47 -35.66 8.15
CA LYS A 154 -1.99 -34.33 8.50
C LYS A 154 -1.23 -33.27 7.72
N PHE A 155 -1.97 -32.32 7.15
CA PHE A 155 -1.39 -31.14 6.49
C PHE A 155 -1.51 -29.92 7.39
N ILE A 156 -0.43 -29.14 7.45
CA ILE A 156 -0.41 -27.86 8.14
C ILE A 156 0.18 -26.83 7.18
N PHE A 157 -0.65 -25.89 6.75
CA PHE A 157 -0.27 -24.81 5.86
C PHE A 157 -0.09 -23.52 6.66
N ALA A 158 0.89 -22.71 6.29
CA ALA A 158 1.03 -21.35 6.80
C ALA A 158 1.16 -20.37 5.63
N THR A 159 0.54 -19.19 5.75
CA THR A 159 0.65 -18.14 4.73
C THR A 159 0.54 -16.74 5.33
N THR A 160 1.29 -15.81 4.77
CA THR A 160 1.09 -14.36 4.96
C THR A 160 0.02 -13.78 4.04
N GLU A 161 -0.28 -14.44 2.94
CA GLU A 161 -1.16 -13.95 1.87
C GLU A 161 -2.28 -14.96 1.56
N PRO A 162 -3.39 -14.98 2.34
CA PRO A 162 -4.48 -15.93 2.14
C PRO A 162 -5.17 -15.78 0.79
N GLN A 163 -5.23 -14.57 0.23
CA GLN A 163 -5.86 -14.26 -1.06
C GLN A 163 -5.16 -14.93 -2.26
N LYS A 164 -3.88 -15.28 -2.13
CA LYS A 164 -3.12 -15.97 -3.17
C LYS A 164 -3.28 -17.50 -3.09
N VAL A 165 -3.88 -18.02 -2.02
CA VAL A 165 -4.15 -19.45 -1.86
C VAL A 165 -5.43 -19.81 -2.62
N LEU A 166 -5.41 -20.92 -3.37
CA LEU A 166 -6.56 -21.35 -4.15
C LEU A 166 -7.79 -21.61 -3.26
N PRO A 167 -9.00 -21.14 -3.66
CA PRO A 167 -10.23 -21.39 -2.90
C PRO A 167 -10.52 -22.87 -2.66
N THR A 168 -10.08 -23.75 -3.56
CA THR A 168 -10.21 -25.21 -3.45
C THR A 168 -9.43 -25.81 -2.28
N ILE A 169 -8.37 -25.15 -1.82
CA ILE A 169 -7.60 -25.57 -0.64
C ILE A 169 -8.22 -24.97 0.62
N LEU A 170 -8.61 -23.69 0.54
CA LEU A 170 -9.28 -23.00 1.64
C LEU A 170 -10.53 -23.78 2.12
N SER A 171 -11.31 -24.32 1.19
CA SER A 171 -12.53 -25.09 1.52
C SER A 171 -12.26 -26.44 2.21
N ARG A 172 -11.02 -26.95 2.15
CA ARG A 172 -10.62 -28.26 2.70
C ARG A 172 -9.76 -28.12 3.95
N CYS A 173 -9.40 -26.90 4.33
CA CYS A 173 -8.58 -26.64 5.51
C CYS A 173 -9.42 -26.02 6.63
N GLN A 174 -9.13 -26.40 7.86
CA GLN A 174 -9.58 -25.61 9.01
C GLN A 174 -8.69 -24.36 9.11
N ARG A 175 -9.27 -23.19 8.83
CA ARG A 175 -8.56 -21.91 8.85
C ARG A 175 -8.48 -21.33 10.26
N PHE A 176 -7.29 -20.84 10.60
CA PHE A 176 -6.98 -20.12 11.83
C PHE A 176 -6.29 -18.80 11.49
N ASP A 177 -6.97 -17.70 11.77
CA ASP A 177 -6.41 -16.36 11.60
C ASP A 177 -5.71 -15.93 12.90
N LEU A 178 -4.41 -15.73 12.81
CA LEU A 178 -3.58 -15.18 13.88
C LEU A 178 -3.47 -13.67 13.69
N HIS A 179 -3.70 -12.92 14.76
CA HIS A 179 -3.75 -11.46 14.72
C HIS A 179 -2.38 -10.83 15.02
N ARG A 180 -2.21 -9.55 14.70
CA ARG A 180 -1.04 -8.77 15.16
C ARG A 180 -1.05 -8.73 16.69
N ILE A 181 0.13 -8.89 17.30
CA ILE A 181 0.26 -8.88 18.75
C ILE A 181 0.27 -7.40 19.22
N PRO A 182 -0.54 -7.02 20.22
CA PRO A 182 -0.52 -5.68 20.79
C PRO A 182 0.89 -5.28 21.26
N ALA A 183 1.26 -4.01 21.04
CA ALA A 183 2.60 -3.52 21.38
C ALA A 183 2.94 -3.70 22.88
N ASN A 184 1.95 -3.54 23.77
CA ASN A 184 2.13 -3.72 25.21
C ASN A 184 2.51 -5.17 25.55
N LEU A 185 1.91 -6.17 24.91
CA LEU A 185 2.25 -7.58 25.12
C LEU A 185 3.64 -7.92 24.57
N ILE A 186 4.03 -7.33 23.44
CA ILE A 186 5.40 -7.48 22.91
C ILE A 186 6.40 -6.88 23.89
N ALA A 187 6.18 -5.65 24.36
CA ALA A 187 7.08 -4.99 25.30
C ALA A 187 7.25 -5.79 26.61
N GLN A 188 6.16 -6.33 27.16
CA GLN A 188 6.19 -7.21 28.33
C GLN A 188 7.01 -8.48 28.08
N HIS A 189 6.85 -9.11 26.90
CA HIS A 189 7.62 -10.30 26.55
C HIS A 189 9.11 -9.99 26.33
N LEU A 190 9.43 -8.85 25.72
CA LEU A 190 10.82 -8.39 25.60
C LEU A 190 11.45 -8.13 26.97
N GLN A 191 10.70 -7.55 27.91
CA GLN A 191 11.16 -7.37 29.29
C GLN A 191 11.46 -8.71 29.95
N PHE A 192 10.58 -9.71 29.79
CA PHE A 192 10.81 -11.06 30.28
C PHE A 192 12.08 -11.71 29.72
N ILE A 193 12.37 -11.51 28.43
CA ILE A 193 13.62 -11.98 27.81
C ILE A 193 14.82 -11.21 28.39
N ALA A 194 14.73 -9.89 28.49
CA ALA A 194 15.78 -9.05 29.04
C ALA A 194 16.15 -9.47 30.48
N ASP A 195 15.15 -9.68 31.33
CA ASP A 195 15.34 -10.12 32.72
C ASP A 195 16.05 -11.48 32.80
N LYS A 196 15.71 -12.42 31.90
CA LYS A 196 16.35 -13.75 31.84
C LYS A 196 17.79 -13.71 31.35
N GLU A 197 18.07 -12.88 30.37
CA GLU A 197 19.42 -12.70 29.82
C GLU A 197 20.26 -11.68 30.62
N LYS A 198 19.70 -11.11 31.69
CA LYS A 198 20.31 -10.08 32.55
C LYS A 198 20.66 -8.79 31.81
N ILE A 199 19.81 -8.40 30.86
CA ILE A 199 19.90 -7.15 30.11
C ILE A 199 19.03 -6.09 30.81
N THR A 200 19.56 -4.88 30.96
CA THR A 200 18.79 -3.72 31.42
C THR A 200 18.10 -3.05 30.24
N LEU A 201 16.84 -3.41 30.00
CA LEU A 201 15.98 -2.79 29.01
C LEU A 201 15.10 -1.73 29.68
N GLU A 202 15.20 -0.47 29.24
CA GLU A 202 14.27 0.56 29.69
C GLU A 202 12.85 0.30 29.16
N PRO A 203 11.78 0.55 29.94
CA PRO A 203 10.41 0.32 29.48
C PRO A 203 10.08 1.08 28.18
N ALA A 204 10.53 2.32 28.06
CA ALA A 204 10.34 3.13 26.85
C ALA A 204 11.04 2.50 25.62
N ALA A 205 12.23 1.92 25.80
CA ALA A 205 12.94 1.18 24.77
C ALA A 205 12.17 -0.07 24.32
N GLY A 206 11.65 -0.85 25.27
CA GLY A 206 10.81 -2.02 24.97
C GLY A 206 9.56 -1.64 24.16
N HIS A 207 8.89 -0.55 24.53
CA HIS A 207 7.76 -0.03 23.74
C HIS A 207 8.19 0.50 22.36
N ALA A 208 9.37 1.12 22.23
CA ALA A 208 9.89 1.57 20.95
C ALA A 208 10.18 0.39 20.00
N ILE A 209 10.77 -0.70 20.49
CA ILE A 209 10.97 -1.94 19.73
C ILE A 209 9.63 -2.55 19.34
N ALA A 210 8.67 -2.60 20.26
CA ALA A 210 7.34 -3.16 20.00
C ALA A 210 6.57 -2.41 18.90
N ARG A 211 6.63 -1.06 18.90
CA ARG A 211 6.13 -0.23 17.78
C ARG A 211 6.92 -0.50 16.51
N GLY A 212 8.23 -0.64 16.64
CA GLY A 212 9.19 -1.07 15.60
C GLY A 212 8.74 -2.27 14.79
N ALA A 213 8.33 -3.31 15.52
CA ALA A 213 8.03 -4.63 15.01
C ALA A 213 6.62 -4.81 14.44
N GLU A 214 5.75 -3.79 14.53
CA GLU A 214 4.37 -3.79 14.00
C GLU A 214 3.54 -5.05 14.37
N GLY A 215 3.73 -5.58 15.58
CA GLY A 215 2.98 -6.76 16.04
C GLY A 215 3.62 -8.11 15.72
N GLY A 216 4.78 -8.15 15.07
CA GLY A 216 5.57 -9.37 14.83
C GLY A 216 6.56 -9.66 15.97
N LEU A 217 6.29 -10.67 16.80
CA LEU A 217 7.16 -11.01 17.93
C LEU A 217 8.57 -11.44 17.50
N ARG A 218 8.67 -12.23 16.42
CA ARG A 218 9.97 -12.65 15.87
C ARG A 218 10.85 -11.46 15.49
N ASP A 219 10.25 -10.44 14.88
CA ASP A 219 10.97 -9.25 14.43
C ASP A 219 11.39 -8.41 15.65
N ALA A 220 10.52 -8.28 16.67
CA ALA A 220 10.84 -7.64 17.94
C ALA A 220 12.01 -8.32 18.68
N GLU A 221 12.00 -9.65 18.79
CA GLU A 221 13.07 -10.44 19.40
C GLU A 221 14.39 -10.29 18.61
N SER A 222 14.31 -10.24 17.28
CA SER A 222 15.49 -10.01 16.42
C SER A 222 16.07 -8.61 16.59
N MET A 223 15.22 -7.61 16.79
CA MET A 223 15.64 -6.23 17.07
C MET A 223 16.31 -6.11 18.44
N LEU A 224 15.78 -6.78 19.47
CA LEU A 224 16.42 -6.84 20.78
C LEU A 224 17.81 -7.49 20.69
N ASP A 225 17.91 -8.61 19.97
CA ASP A 225 19.18 -9.33 19.72
C ASP A 225 20.24 -8.42 19.07
N GLN A 226 19.83 -7.64 18.06
CA GLN A 226 20.69 -6.65 17.41
C GLN A 226 21.12 -5.54 18.38
N LEU A 227 20.20 -4.99 19.18
CA LEU A 227 20.52 -3.95 20.15
C LEU A 227 21.52 -4.43 21.21
N VAL A 228 21.40 -5.68 21.66
CA VAL A 228 22.39 -6.27 22.59
C VAL A 228 23.77 -6.32 21.95
N ALA A 229 23.85 -6.65 20.65
CA ALA A 229 25.12 -6.67 19.93
C ALA A 229 25.75 -5.26 19.75
N PHE A 230 24.93 -4.20 19.64
CA PHE A 230 25.41 -2.83 19.46
C PHE A 230 25.68 -2.08 20.77
N CYS A 231 24.78 -2.16 21.74
CA CYS A 231 24.77 -1.34 22.97
C CYS A 231 25.27 -2.12 24.20
N GLY A 232 25.34 -3.45 24.13
CA GLY A 232 25.68 -4.32 25.25
C GLY A 232 24.49 -4.55 26.18
N GLU A 233 24.73 -4.48 27.50
CA GLU A 233 23.76 -4.87 28.52
C GLU A 233 22.73 -3.79 28.87
N LYS A 234 22.94 -2.54 28.45
CA LYS A 234 22.03 -1.42 28.77
C LYS A 234 21.46 -0.85 27.49
N ILE A 235 20.13 -0.86 27.38
CA ILE A 235 19.42 -0.43 26.18
C ILE A 235 18.41 0.66 26.57
N SER A 236 18.67 1.87 26.11
CA SER A 236 17.80 3.03 26.30
C SER A 236 16.88 3.27 25.08
N GLU A 237 15.85 4.11 25.23
CA GLU A 237 14.98 4.45 24.08
C GLU A 237 15.77 5.09 22.93
N ASN A 238 16.72 5.99 23.25
CA ASN A 238 17.54 6.68 22.25
C ASN A 238 18.37 5.71 21.42
N ASP A 239 18.86 4.62 22.03
CA ASP A 239 19.61 3.59 21.32
C ASP A 239 18.73 2.92 20.26
N VAL A 240 17.49 2.56 20.61
CA VAL A 240 16.51 1.98 19.68
C VAL A 240 16.23 2.93 18.52
N LEU A 241 15.98 4.20 18.83
CA LEU A 241 15.66 5.22 17.83
C LEU A 241 16.83 5.44 16.86
N ASN A 242 18.07 5.40 17.34
CA ASN A 242 19.25 5.65 16.51
C ASN A 242 19.65 4.43 15.68
N VAL A 243 19.65 3.23 16.27
CA VAL A 243 20.04 1.99 15.57
C VAL A 243 19.07 1.66 14.44
N PHE A 244 17.77 1.82 14.66
CA PHE A 244 16.74 1.47 13.65
C PHE A 244 16.25 2.65 12.83
N GLY A 245 16.81 3.85 13.04
CA GLY A 245 16.37 5.07 12.35
C GLY A 245 14.91 5.43 12.65
N PHE A 246 14.39 5.06 13.82
CA PHE A 246 13.03 5.40 14.20
C PHE A 246 12.94 6.83 14.73
N THR A 247 11.77 7.42 14.51
CA THR A 247 11.46 8.77 14.97
C THR A 247 10.78 8.71 16.34
N SER A 248 11.10 9.66 17.20
CA SER A 248 10.45 9.76 18.51
C SER A 248 8.97 10.15 18.36
N LYS A 249 8.12 9.76 19.32
CA LYS A 249 6.72 10.20 19.34
C LYS A 249 6.62 11.74 19.39
N GLN A 250 7.49 12.38 20.17
CA GLN A 250 7.50 13.83 20.31
C GLN A 250 7.75 14.52 18.97
N THR A 251 8.66 14.01 18.15
CA THR A 251 8.93 14.57 16.82
C THR A 251 7.71 14.48 15.90
N VAL A 252 6.93 13.39 15.97
CA VAL A 252 5.68 13.24 15.18
C VAL A 252 4.61 14.24 15.65
N ILE A 253 4.49 14.40 16.97
CA ILE A 253 3.60 15.39 17.59
C ILE A 253 4.00 16.80 17.15
N ASP A 254 5.29 17.15 17.26
CA ASP A 254 5.81 18.48 16.89
C ASP A 254 5.62 18.77 15.40
N LEU A 255 5.90 17.79 14.54
CA LEU A 255 5.68 17.90 13.10
C LEU A 255 4.20 18.14 12.78
N THR A 256 3.31 17.38 13.41
CA THR A 256 1.86 17.56 13.25
C THR A 256 1.43 18.96 13.70
N GLY A 257 1.90 19.43 14.87
CA GLY A 257 1.58 20.75 15.37
C GLY A 257 2.00 21.88 14.42
N ARG A 258 3.21 21.78 13.85
CA ARG A 258 3.72 22.74 12.83
C ARG A 258 2.87 22.72 11.55
N ILE A 259 2.46 21.54 11.10
CA ILE A 259 1.56 21.39 9.93
C ILE A 259 0.20 22.03 10.20
N LEU A 260 -0.41 21.74 11.35
CA LEU A 260 -1.74 22.25 11.71
C LEU A 260 -1.76 23.78 11.91
N ARG A 261 -0.68 24.36 12.46
CA ARG A 261 -0.52 25.82 12.58
C ARG A 261 -0.10 26.49 11.27
N GLY A 262 0.19 25.71 10.23
CA GLY A 262 0.60 26.20 8.92
C GLY A 262 1.99 26.83 8.90
N GLU A 263 2.90 26.36 9.76
CA GLU A 263 4.30 26.78 9.89
C GLU A 263 5.18 26.02 8.88
N THR A 264 5.05 26.34 7.59
CA THR A 264 5.75 25.60 6.50
C THR A 264 7.28 25.55 6.67
N PRO A 265 7.99 26.67 6.94
CA PRO A 265 9.45 26.64 7.08
C PRO A 265 9.88 25.72 8.23
N ASP A 266 9.25 25.87 9.39
CA ASP A 266 9.54 25.08 10.58
C ASP A 266 9.26 23.59 10.39
N ALA A 267 8.20 23.23 9.65
CA ALA A 267 7.88 21.83 9.36
C ALA A 267 8.92 21.20 8.41
N ILE A 268 9.37 21.94 7.39
CA ILE A 268 10.40 21.48 6.45
C ILE A 268 11.75 21.36 7.15
N ASP A 269 12.12 22.31 8.01
CA ASP A 269 13.37 22.27 8.76
C ASP A 269 13.42 21.07 9.70
N LEU A 270 12.31 20.75 10.38
CA LEU A 270 12.22 19.55 11.21
C LEU A 270 12.40 18.28 10.38
N LEU A 271 11.73 18.18 9.23
CA LEU A 271 11.88 17.04 8.32
C LEU A 271 13.32 16.93 7.79
N HIS A 272 13.96 18.05 7.46
CA HIS A 272 15.35 18.09 7.04
C HIS A 272 16.27 17.54 8.13
N GLN A 273 16.11 17.97 9.38
CA GLN A 273 16.87 17.47 10.52
C GLN A 273 16.70 15.96 10.71
N GLN A 274 15.47 15.44 10.61
CA GLN A 274 15.24 13.98 10.72
C GLN A 274 15.89 13.21 9.56
N SER A 275 15.89 13.78 8.35
CA SER A 275 16.57 13.18 7.20
C SER A 275 18.09 13.15 7.36
N GLU A 276 18.71 14.24 7.84
CA GLU A 276 20.16 14.29 8.09
C GLU A 276 20.56 13.37 9.25
N ALA A 277 19.68 13.18 10.23
CA ALA A 277 19.85 12.20 11.31
C ALA A 277 19.65 10.73 10.86
N GLY A 278 19.42 10.48 9.57
CA GLY A 278 19.31 9.13 9.01
C GLY A 278 18.01 8.40 9.37
N LYS A 279 16.95 9.12 9.76
CA LYS A 279 15.66 8.51 10.11
C LYS A 279 14.92 7.98 8.88
N ASP A 280 14.11 6.95 9.07
CA ASP A 280 13.31 6.38 7.99
C ASP A 280 12.11 7.29 7.65
N MET A 281 12.18 7.93 6.48
CA MET A 281 11.15 8.83 5.98
C MET A 281 9.81 8.14 5.67
N MET A 282 9.82 6.87 5.23
CA MET A 282 8.57 6.12 5.02
C MET A 282 7.90 5.89 6.36
N ARG A 283 8.67 5.46 7.35
CA ARG A 283 8.16 5.21 8.69
C ARG A 283 7.62 6.47 9.34
N LEU A 284 8.33 7.59 9.21
CA LEU A 284 7.85 8.89 9.71
C LEU A 284 6.52 9.31 9.05
N MET A 285 6.34 9.05 7.75
CA MET A 285 5.07 9.27 7.06
C MET A 285 3.96 8.39 7.63
N SER A 286 4.21 7.09 7.81
CA SER A 286 3.24 6.16 8.39
C SER A 286 2.87 6.54 9.84
N ASP A 287 3.85 6.95 10.64
CA ASP A 287 3.64 7.40 12.02
C ASP A 287 2.82 8.72 12.06
N LEU A 288 3.05 9.64 11.13
CA LEU A 288 2.26 10.86 10.97
C LEU A 288 0.79 10.53 10.63
N ILE A 289 0.55 9.65 9.66
CA ILE A 289 -0.80 9.21 9.29
C ILE A 289 -1.50 8.53 10.47
N ALA A 290 -0.78 7.66 11.20
CA ALA A 290 -1.31 7.01 12.39
C ALA A 290 -1.70 8.02 13.46
N TYR A 291 -0.87 9.04 13.71
CA TYR A 291 -1.18 10.11 14.66
C TYR A 291 -2.39 10.95 14.23
N LEU A 292 -2.52 11.30 12.95
CA LEU A 292 -3.71 12.00 12.42
C LEU A 292 -4.99 11.16 12.55
N ARG A 293 -4.90 9.84 12.35
CA ARG A 293 -6.02 8.92 12.62
C ARG A 293 -6.38 8.90 14.10
N ASP A 294 -5.39 8.82 14.98
CA ASP A 294 -5.64 8.81 16.43
C ASP A 294 -6.27 10.14 16.88
N LEU A 295 -5.89 11.26 16.27
CA LEU A 295 -6.55 12.55 16.45
C LEU A 295 -8.02 12.52 16.01
N LEU A 296 -8.33 11.91 14.86
CA LEU A 296 -9.70 11.77 14.36
C LEU A 296 -10.56 10.93 15.32
N VAL A 297 -10.01 9.81 15.79
CA VAL A 297 -10.68 8.93 16.77
C VAL A 297 -10.91 9.67 18.08
N PHE A 298 -9.91 10.44 18.56
CA PHE A 298 -10.04 11.26 19.77
C PHE A 298 -11.18 12.28 19.64
N LYS A 299 -11.30 12.96 18.49
CA LYS A 299 -12.40 13.90 18.22
C LYS A 299 -13.78 13.22 18.20
N ALA A 300 -13.86 12.00 17.69
CA ALA A 300 -15.11 11.25 17.63
C ALA A 300 -15.51 10.65 18.99
N LYS A 301 -14.53 10.16 19.76
CA LYS A 301 -14.73 9.57 21.07
C LYS A 301 -13.48 9.79 21.95
N PRO A 302 -13.49 10.82 22.81
CA PRO A 302 -12.34 11.17 23.66
C PRO A 302 -11.88 10.02 24.57
N ASP A 303 -12.81 9.17 25.02
CA ASP A 303 -12.53 8.06 25.93
C ASP A 303 -11.92 6.82 25.23
N ALA A 304 -11.97 6.73 23.90
CA ALA A 304 -11.59 5.53 23.16
C ALA A 304 -10.08 5.22 23.21
N LEU A 305 -9.26 6.22 23.50
CA LEU A 305 -7.79 6.14 23.49
C LEU A 305 -7.18 6.23 24.90
N SER A 306 -8.02 6.34 25.94
CA SER A 306 -7.59 6.62 27.31
C SER A 306 -6.77 5.50 27.97
N GLU A 307 -6.90 4.24 27.52
CA GLU A 307 -6.18 3.09 28.08
C GLU A 307 -4.81 2.83 27.43
N ASP A 308 -4.55 3.38 26.23
CA ASP A 308 -3.36 3.03 25.41
C ASP A 308 -2.38 4.19 25.17
N VAL A 309 -2.73 5.42 25.58
CA VAL A 309 -1.96 6.64 25.27
C VAL A 309 -1.39 7.29 26.53
N ASP A 310 -0.15 7.76 26.42
CA ASP A 310 0.57 8.49 27.48
C ASP A 310 -0.18 9.80 27.83
N PRO A 311 -0.36 10.15 29.12
CA PRO A 311 -0.97 11.41 29.55
C PRO A 311 -0.43 12.67 28.86
N GLU A 312 0.85 12.70 28.49
CA GLU A 312 1.45 13.84 27.77
C GLU A 312 0.98 13.90 26.30
N ALA A 313 0.93 12.75 25.62
CA ALA A 313 0.41 12.64 24.27
C ALA A 313 -1.10 12.96 24.20
N GLN A 314 -1.87 12.64 25.25
CA GLN A 314 -3.29 12.98 25.32
C GLN A 314 -3.52 14.50 25.37
N LYS A 315 -2.66 15.26 26.07
CA LYS A 315 -2.72 16.74 26.07
C LYS A 315 -2.43 17.32 24.69
N SER A 316 -1.42 16.80 23.99
CA SER A 316 -1.10 17.22 22.63
C SER A 316 -2.21 16.89 21.63
N LEU A 317 -2.86 15.73 21.77
CA LEU A 317 -4.03 15.37 20.97
C LEU A 317 -5.20 16.34 21.20
N ALA A 318 -5.48 16.70 22.45
CA ALA A 318 -6.51 17.69 22.77
C ALA A 318 -6.20 19.06 22.16
N ALA A 319 -4.96 19.54 22.29
CA ALA A 319 -4.55 20.80 21.68
C ALA A 319 -4.65 20.79 20.15
N HIS A 320 -4.24 19.71 19.50
CA HIS A 320 -4.35 19.57 18.04
C HIS A 320 -5.80 19.40 17.58
N ALA A 321 -6.67 18.82 18.40
CA ALA A 321 -8.07 18.62 18.06
C ALA A 321 -8.83 19.95 17.95
N GLU A 322 -8.41 20.98 18.67
CA GLU A 322 -8.99 22.33 18.59
C GLU A 322 -8.58 23.08 17.31
N LEU A 323 -7.44 22.73 16.71
CA LEU A 323 -6.87 23.45 15.56
C LEU A 323 -7.47 23.07 14.20
N ILE A 324 -8.17 21.94 14.09
CA ILE A 324 -8.61 21.39 12.81
C ILE A 324 -10.04 20.85 12.84
N THR A 325 -10.80 21.03 11.77
CA THR A 325 -12.14 20.43 11.60
C THR A 325 -12.06 18.99 11.10
N ASN A 326 -13.13 18.20 11.27
CA ASN A 326 -13.13 16.78 10.87
C ASN A 326 -12.91 16.59 9.37
N ASP A 327 -13.55 17.40 8.54
CA ASP A 327 -13.45 17.29 7.08
C ASP A 327 -12.01 17.58 6.61
N ARG A 328 -11.37 18.60 7.17
CA ARG A 328 -9.97 18.93 6.89
C ARG A 328 -9.01 17.85 7.38
N LEU A 329 -9.29 17.23 8.52
CA LEU A 329 -8.48 16.14 9.03
C LEU A 329 -8.55 14.90 8.12
N LEU A 330 -9.73 14.58 7.59
CA LEU A 330 -9.91 13.52 6.59
C LEU A 330 -9.15 13.84 5.30
N GLU A 331 -9.27 15.07 4.78
CA GLU A 331 -8.51 15.52 3.61
C GLU A 331 -6.99 15.38 3.82
N LEU A 332 -6.48 15.75 4.99
CA LEU A 332 -5.06 15.59 5.32
C LEU A 332 -4.62 14.12 5.30
N ILE A 333 -5.41 13.23 5.93
CA ILE A 333 -5.12 11.80 5.98
C ILE A 333 -5.04 11.24 4.55
N ASP A 334 -6.00 11.58 3.69
CA ASP A 334 -6.02 11.13 2.30
C ASP A 334 -4.83 11.67 1.50
N GLN A 335 -4.44 12.93 1.72
CA GLN A 335 -3.28 13.53 1.05
C GLN A 335 -1.97 12.85 1.45
N PHE A 336 -1.76 12.58 2.75
CA PHE A 336 -0.57 11.90 3.23
C PHE A 336 -0.56 10.42 2.81
N ALA A 337 -1.69 9.72 2.86
CA ALA A 337 -1.79 8.34 2.38
C ALA A 337 -1.50 8.24 0.87
N ALA A 338 -2.01 9.18 0.07
CA ALA A 338 -1.70 9.25 -1.36
C ALA A 338 -0.21 9.56 -1.61
N ALA A 339 0.42 10.38 -0.76
CA ALA A 339 1.85 10.65 -0.83
C ALA A 339 2.69 9.43 -0.44
N GLU A 340 2.32 8.71 0.62
CA GLU A 340 2.97 7.47 1.07
C GLU A 340 3.01 6.42 -0.04
N GLY A 341 1.88 6.22 -0.74
CA GLY A 341 1.81 5.31 -1.89
C GLY A 341 2.77 5.67 -3.03
N ARG A 342 3.01 6.96 -3.28
CA ARG A 342 3.98 7.45 -4.27
C ARG A 342 5.42 7.32 -3.77
N MET A 343 5.66 7.60 -2.48
CA MET A 343 6.99 7.51 -1.86
C MET A 343 7.57 6.10 -1.91
N LYS A 344 6.71 5.06 -1.84
CA LYS A 344 7.14 3.65 -1.89
C LYS A 344 8.07 3.33 -3.07
N TRP A 345 7.83 3.94 -4.23
CA TRP A 345 8.59 3.69 -5.47
C TRP A 345 9.49 4.86 -5.87
N ALA A 346 9.55 5.90 -5.04
CA ALA A 346 10.28 7.11 -5.36
C ALA A 346 11.78 6.98 -5.00
N PRO A 347 12.69 7.50 -5.86
CA PRO A 347 14.12 7.53 -5.55
C PRO A 347 14.45 8.52 -4.42
N ASN A 348 13.75 9.67 -4.38
CA ASN A 348 13.95 10.69 -3.34
C ASN A 348 12.70 10.84 -2.48
N LYS A 349 12.59 10.01 -1.43
CA LYS A 349 11.47 10.01 -0.49
C LYS A 349 11.30 11.33 0.26
N LYS A 350 12.41 11.99 0.62
CA LYS A 350 12.42 13.29 1.30
C LYS A 350 11.68 14.36 0.50
N LEU A 351 12.01 14.50 -0.79
CA LEU A 351 11.35 15.47 -1.67
C LEU A 351 9.84 15.25 -1.74
N HIS A 352 9.39 13.99 -1.84
CA HIS A 352 7.96 13.68 -1.88
C HIS A 352 7.26 14.02 -0.57
N PHE A 353 7.93 13.82 0.56
CA PHE A 353 7.40 14.20 1.87
C PHE A 353 7.34 15.73 2.03
N GLU A 354 8.39 16.46 1.67
CA GLU A 354 8.39 17.94 1.67
C GLU A 354 7.23 18.50 0.83
N VAL A 355 7.04 17.99 -0.39
CA VAL A 355 5.93 18.38 -1.26
C VAL A 355 4.58 18.04 -0.64
N ALA A 356 4.45 16.89 0.05
CA ALA A 356 3.23 16.51 0.74
C ALA A 356 2.89 17.48 1.88
N ILE A 357 3.88 17.85 2.70
CA ILE A 357 3.73 18.83 3.79
C ILE A 357 3.29 20.19 3.24
N ILE A 358 3.94 20.68 2.17
CA ILE A 358 3.59 21.96 1.55
C ILE A 358 2.14 21.93 1.05
N LYS A 359 1.75 20.86 0.35
CA LYS A 359 0.38 20.70 -0.16
C LYS A 359 -0.65 20.62 0.97
N ALA A 360 -0.35 19.88 2.03
CA ALA A 360 -1.19 19.77 3.21
C ALA A 360 -1.45 21.14 3.85
N ILE A 361 -0.40 21.92 4.10
CA ILE A 361 -0.52 23.26 4.69
C ILE A 361 -1.29 24.21 3.76
N GLN A 362 -1.07 24.14 2.45
CA GLN A 362 -1.83 24.93 1.48
C GLN A 362 -3.31 24.57 1.49
N SER A 363 -3.64 23.28 1.55
CA SER A 363 -5.01 22.77 1.64
C SER A 363 -5.74 23.30 2.88
N LEU A 364 -5.06 23.34 4.03
CA LEU A 364 -5.61 23.88 5.27
C LEU A 364 -5.94 25.38 5.19
N ARG A 365 -5.24 26.14 4.35
CA ARG A 365 -5.45 27.59 4.16
C ARG A 365 -6.46 27.92 3.06
N GLN A 366 -6.89 26.96 2.26
CA GLN A 366 -7.90 27.21 1.23
C GLN A 366 -9.25 27.47 1.91
N ALA A 367 -9.95 28.53 1.52
CA ALA A 367 -11.32 28.74 1.97
C ALA A 367 -12.20 27.59 1.45
N THR A 368 -13.07 27.04 2.30
CA THR A 368 -14.07 26.06 1.82
C THR A 368 -15.06 26.76 0.88
N LEU A 369 -15.66 26.02 -0.05
CA LEU A 369 -16.69 26.58 -0.93
C LEU A 369 -17.85 27.15 -0.11
N ASP A 370 -18.16 26.52 1.02
CA ASP A 370 -19.19 26.96 1.96
C ASP A 370 -18.83 28.29 2.63
N GLU A 371 -17.59 28.49 3.08
CA GLU A 371 -17.11 29.78 3.59
C GLU A 371 -17.14 30.89 2.52
N VAL A 372 -16.86 30.54 1.26
CA VAL A 372 -16.93 31.48 0.14
C VAL A 372 -18.39 31.84 -0.16
N ILE A 373 -19.30 30.86 -0.15
CA ILE A 373 -20.74 31.08 -0.34
C ILE A 373 -21.33 31.89 0.80
N GLU A 374 -20.93 31.63 2.04
CA GLU A 374 -21.38 32.36 3.23
C GLU A 374 -20.91 33.82 3.18
N LYS A 375 -19.62 34.06 2.88
CA LYS A 375 -19.09 35.43 2.67
C LYS A 375 -19.76 36.15 1.51
N LEU A 376 -20.04 35.45 0.41
CA LEU A 376 -20.77 36.02 -0.73
C LEU A 376 -22.24 36.30 -0.39
N GLY A 377 -22.86 35.49 0.46
CA GLY A 377 -24.20 35.71 1.01
C GLY A 377 -24.24 36.94 1.92
N GLU A 378 -23.28 37.10 2.82
CA GLU A 378 -23.13 38.27 3.69
C GLU A 378 -22.89 39.56 2.90
N LEU A 379 -22.08 39.49 1.83
CA LEU A 379 -21.87 40.60 0.90
C LEU A 379 -23.13 40.96 0.10
N ARG A 380 -23.99 39.98 -0.22
CA ARG A 380 -25.25 40.19 -0.95
C ARG A 380 -26.34 40.77 -0.06
N ASP A 381 -26.36 40.42 1.22
CA ASP A 381 -27.36 40.88 2.20
C ASP A 381 -26.99 42.22 2.88
N GLY A 382 -25.92 42.89 2.42
CA GLY A 382 -25.63 44.28 2.74
C GLY A 382 -25.26 44.56 4.20
N LYS A 383 -24.85 43.54 4.98
CA LYS A 383 -24.31 43.76 6.32
C LYS A 383 -22.85 44.20 6.21
N ALA A 384 -22.59 45.41 6.69
CA ALA A 384 -21.24 45.96 6.80
C ALA A 384 -20.32 44.99 7.54
N VAL A 385 -19.19 44.66 6.91
CA VAL A 385 -18.10 43.90 7.51
C VAL A 385 -17.64 44.65 8.75
N SER A 386 -17.97 44.12 9.93
CA SER A 386 -17.30 44.52 11.16
C SER A 386 -15.95 43.80 11.19
N GLU A 387 -14.88 44.55 10.94
CA GLU A 387 -13.53 44.10 11.27
C GLU A 387 -13.49 43.78 12.76
N LYS A 388 -13.46 42.48 13.10
CA LYS A 388 -12.92 42.03 14.38
C LYS A 388 -11.44 41.74 14.19
N GLU A 389 -10.67 42.51 14.94
CA GLU A 389 -9.23 42.55 15.04
C GLU A 389 -8.58 41.16 15.08
N SER A 390 -7.60 40.98 14.20
CA SER A 390 -6.51 40.02 14.41
C SER A 390 -5.43 40.71 15.27
N PRO A 391 -4.76 40.02 16.21
CA PRO A 391 -3.71 40.63 17.00
C PRO A 391 -2.48 40.92 16.13
N SER A 392 -2.20 42.20 15.94
CA SER A 392 -1.00 42.73 15.28
C SER A 392 0.18 42.67 16.25
N VAL A 393 1.20 41.89 15.90
CA VAL A 393 2.52 41.95 16.55
C VAL A 393 3.29 43.11 15.89
N ALA A 394 3.51 44.15 16.69
CA ALA A 394 4.19 45.37 16.30
C ALA A 394 5.68 45.13 15.96
N ALA A 395 6.09 45.56 14.77
CA ALA A 395 7.48 45.83 14.44
C ALA A 395 7.64 47.32 14.15
N GLY A 396 8.49 47.99 14.92
CA GLY A 396 8.95 49.34 14.66
C GLY A 396 10.46 49.42 14.94
N VAL A 397 11.25 49.90 13.99
CA VAL A 397 11.80 51.27 13.96
C VAL A 397 12.70 51.42 12.72
N ARG A 398 12.73 52.65 12.22
CA ARG A 398 13.17 53.21 10.94
C ARG A 398 14.47 54.02 11.12
N ALA A 399 15.30 54.17 10.07
CA ALA A 399 16.02 55.42 9.65
C ALA A 399 17.15 55.11 8.63
N ALA A 400 17.10 55.61 7.37
CA ALA A 400 17.79 56.81 6.80
C ALA A 400 19.28 56.55 6.39
N ARG A 401 19.91 57.00 5.29
CA ARG A 401 19.67 58.03 4.23
C ARG A 401 20.76 57.91 3.10
N LYS A 402 20.36 58.12 1.84
CA LYS A 402 21.01 58.92 0.74
C LYS A 402 22.18 58.40 -0.16
N PRO A 403 22.38 59.01 -1.38
CA PRO A 403 22.73 58.32 -2.65
C PRO A 403 24.10 58.70 -3.25
N SER A 404 24.54 58.00 -4.30
CA SER A 404 25.62 58.45 -5.20
C SER A 404 25.45 57.99 -6.65
N GLU A 405 25.94 58.84 -7.54
CA GLU A 405 25.87 58.87 -9.01
C GLU A 405 26.82 57.87 -9.70
N GLY A 406 26.55 57.59 -10.98
CA GLY A 406 27.56 57.68 -12.04
C GLY A 406 28.02 56.39 -12.72
N GLY A 407 27.66 56.22 -14.00
CA GLY A 407 28.55 55.67 -15.03
C GLY A 407 28.11 54.39 -15.77
N SER A 408 27.40 54.56 -16.89
CA SER A 408 27.50 53.64 -18.06
C SER A 408 28.75 53.99 -18.88
N PRO A 409 29.28 53.10 -19.76
CA PRO A 409 28.70 52.91 -21.10
C PRO A 409 28.67 51.44 -21.59
N SER A 410 27.60 51.02 -22.29
CA SER A 410 27.55 50.74 -23.76
C SER A 410 28.08 49.34 -24.13
N SER A 411 27.52 48.51 -25.01
CA SER A 411 26.28 48.44 -25.80
C SER A 411 26.31 47.05 -26.45
N GLN A 412 25.15 46.43 -26.70
CA GLN A 412 24.69 46.03 -28.03
C GLN A 412 23.45 45.11 -27.94
N ASN A 413 22.32 45.75 -28.19
CA ASN A 413 21.17 45.32 -29.00
C ASN A 413 21.13 43.87 -29.51
N LEU A 414 20.00 43.22 -29.25
CA LEU A 414 19.07 42.89 -30.35
C LEU A 414 17.63 42.85 -29.81
N ALA A 415 16.83 43.75 -30.37
CA ALA A 415 15.41 43.94 -30.11
C ALA A 415 14.56 42.96 -30.93
N ALA A 416 13.42 42.57 -30.37
CA ALA A 416 12.07 42.46 -30.96
C ALA A 416 11.23 41.64 -29.97
N ASP A 417 10.42 42.26 -29.12
CA ASP A 417 8.98 42.55 -29.36
C ASP A 417 8.26 41.39 -30.07
N THR A 418 7.29 40.72 -29.44
CA THR A 418 5.96 41.32 -29.28
C THR A 418 5.09 40.59 -28.26
N ALA A 419 4.13 41.36 -27.76
CA ALA A 419 3.14 41.09 -26.74
C ALA A 419 2.06 40.05 -27.12
N ALA A 420 1.32 39.69 -26.06
CA ALA A 420 0.14 38.85 -26.02
C ALA A 420 -1.00 39.28 -26.97
N THR A 421 -1.72 38.29 -27.50
CA THR A 421 -3.16 38.42 -27.78
C THR A 421 -3.87 37.07 -27.78
N THR A 422 -4.98 37.04 -27.06
CA THR A 422 -6.11 36.11 -27.13
C THR A 422 -6.65 36.00 -28.56
N ALA A 423 -6.93 34.80 -29.08
CA ALA A 423 -7.88 34.62 -30.18
C ALA A 423 -8.41 33.18 -30.31
N THR A 424 -9.70 33.10 -30.54
CA THR A 424 -10.56 31.94 -30.76
C THR A 424 -10.53 31.50 -32.24
N ARG A 425 -10.52 30.17 -32.47
CA ARG A 425 -11.18 29.40 -33.55
C ARG A 425 -10.75 29.51 -35.04
N VAL A 426 -10.69 28.29 -35.62
CA VAL A 426 -10.93 27.83 -37.02
C VAL A 426 -9.70 27.72 -37.95
N ALA A 427 -9.31 26.49 -38.28
CA ALA A 427 -9.37 25.97 -39.66
C ALA A 427 -9.06 24.46 -39.72
N GLU A 428 -10.07 23.74 -40.16
CA GLU A 428 -10.08 22.39 -40.70
C GLU A 428 -9.12 22.33 -41.91
N THR A 429 -8.07 21.51 -41.85
CA THR A 429 -7.27 21.21 -43.06
C THR A 429 -6.56 19.86 -42.91
N ALA A 430 -6.61 19.06 -43.98
CA ALA A 430 -6.01 17.73 -44.19
C ALA A 430 -6.77 16.50 -43.65
N MET A 431 -8.00 16.30 -44.11
CA MET A 431 -8.78 15.07 -43.90
C MET A 431 -8.50 13.93 -44.91
N LEU A 432 -7.36 13.92 -45.64
CA LEU A 432 -7.18 12.97 -46.76
C LEU A 432 -5.91 12.10 -46.76
N ASP A 433 -5.02 12.15 -45.76
CA ASP A 433 -3.83 11.24 -45.71
C ASP A 433 -3.73 10.39 -44.43
N ALA A 434 -4.44 10.75 -43.35
CA ALA A 434 -4.30 10.07 -42.05
C ALA A 434 -4.96 8.67 -42.02
N ASP A 435 -6.10 8.50 -42.70
CA ASP A 435 -6.79 7.21 -42.78
C ASP A 435 -6.02 6.20 -43.65
N GLU A 436 -5.40 6.65 -44.75
CA GLU A 436 -4.62 5.76 -45.62
C GLU A 436 -3.32 5.31 -44.95
N LEU A 437 -2.66 6.21 -44.22
CA LEU A 437 -1.50 5.89 -43.38
C LEU A 437 -1.87 4.91 -42.27
N TRP A 438 -3.02 5.11 -41.62
CA TRP A 438 -3.48 4.21 -40.56
C TRP A 438 -3.80 2.81 -41.10
N GLN A 439 -4.42 2.69 -42.28
CA GLN A 439 -4.65 1.38 -42.90
C GLN A 439 -3.35 0.62 -43.20
N LYS A 440 -2.30 1.30 -43.67
CA LYS A 440 -0.97 0.71 -43.89
C LYS A 440 -0.33 0.22 -42.59
N VAL A 441 -0.54 0.94 -41.48
CA VAL A 441 -0.07 0.52 -40.14
C VAL A 441 -0.85 -0.70 -39.66
N VAL A 442 -2.19 -0.68 -39.75
CA VAL A 442 -3.05 -1.78 -39.30
C VAL A 442 -2.79 -3.08 -40.08
N ALA A 443 -2.43 -2.98 -41.36
CA ALA A 443 -2.07 -4.13 -42.19
C ALA A 443 -0.73 -4.79 -41.78
N LYS A 444 0.18 -4.03 -41.16
CA LYS A 444 1.47 -4.55 -40.67
C LYS A 444 1.40 -5.14 -39.25
N ILE A 445 0.29 -4.97 -38.54
CA ILE A 445 0.13 -5.54 -37.19
C ILE A 445 -0.15 -7.06 -37.30
N PRO A 446 0.60 -7.92 -36.59
CA PRO A 446 0.38 -9.37 -36.62
C PRO A 446 -1.03 -9.74 -36.13
N THR A 447 -1.67 -10.70 -36.82
CA THR A 447 -3.08 -11.11 -36.64
C THR A 447 -3.41 -11.71 -35.27
N LYS A 448 -2.41 -12.10 -34.48
CA LYS A 448 -2.57 -12.49 -33.08
C LYS A 448 -1.71 -11.57 -32.21
N GLY A 449 -2.35 -10.57 -31.60
CA GLY A 449 -1.67 -9.64 -30.71
C GLY A 449 -2.60 -8.57 -30.14
N PHE A 450 -2.27 -8.10 -28.95
CA PHE A 450 -2.98 -7.06 -28.20
C PHE A 450 -3.15 -5.74 -28.99
N LEU A 451 -2.21 -5.44 -29.91
CA LEU A 451 -2.28 -4.28 -30.82
C LEU A 451 -3.40 -4.38 -31.86
N ARG A 452 -3.86 -5.59 -32.22
CA ARG A 452 -4.99 -5.76 -33.16
C ARG A 452 -6.30 -5.31 -32.51
N THR A 453 -6.51 -5.69 -31.25
CA THR A 453 -7.66 -5.24 -30.45
C THR A 453 -7.67 -3.72 -30.28
N LEU A 454 -6.49 -3.08 -30.18
CA LEU A 454 -6.34 -1.63 -30.19
C LEU A 454 -6.74 -0.98 -31.52
N SER A 455 -6.34 -1.57 -32.66
CA SER A 455 -6.68 -1.03 -33.98
C SER A 455 -8.18 -1.09 -34.30
N GLU A 456 -8.92 -2.00 -33.66
CA GLU A 456 -10.38 -2.14 -33.84
C GLU A 456 -11.18 -1.11 -33.04
N ALA A 457 -10.60 -0.58 -31.95
CA ALA A 457 -11.24 0.34 -31.02
C ALA A 457 -10.88 1.82 -31.24
N ILE A 458 -9.96 2.12 -32.16
CA ILE A 458 -9.33 3.43 -32.30
C ILE A 458 -9.30 3.86 -33.77
N ARG A 459 -9.62 5.14 -34.03
CA ARG A 459 -9.53 5.76 -35.37
C ARG A 459 -8.65 7.01 -35.38
N PRO A 460 -7.95 7.34 -36.46
CA PRO A 460 -7.27 8.62 -36.57
C PRO A 460 -8.30 9.75 -36.60
N ILE A 461 -8.15 10.74 -35.71
CA ILE A 461 -8.97 11.96 -35.70
C ILE A 461 -8.30 13.05 -36.55
N GLY A 462 -6.98 13.00 -36.70
CA GLY A 462 -6.22 13.94 -37.50
C GLY A 462 -4.76 13.99 -37.08
N ILE A 463 -4.04 14.92 -37.70
CA ILE A 463 -2.63 15.17 -37.45
C ILE A 463 -2.48 16.60 -36.94
N ASP A 464 -1.82 16.77 -35.80
CA ASP A 464 -1.50 18.07 -35.20
C ASP A 464 0.02 18.22 -35.06
N GLY A 465 0.66 18.80 -36.07
CA GLY A 465 2.11 18.95 -36.14
C GLY A 465 2.83 17.59 -36.20
N ARG A 466 3.54 17.22 -35.13
CA ARG A 466 4.16 15.88 -34.95
C ARG A 466 3.26 14.89 -34.20
N ASN A 467 2.07 15.31 -33.77
CA ASN A 467 1.15 14.47 -33.03
C ASN A 467 0.19 13.77 -34.00
N PHE A 468 0.15 12.44 -33.93
CA PHE A 468 -0.87 11.63 -34.58
C PHE A 468 -2.00 11.38 -33.57
N LEU A 469 -3.18 11.95 -33.83
CA LEU A 469 -4.31 11.93 -32.90
C LEU A 469 -5.17 10.70 -33.15
N LEU A 470 -5.28 9.85 -32.13
CA LEU A 470 -6.03 8.60 -32.15
C LEU A 470 -7.26 8.71 -31.25
N GLY A 471 -8.43 8.67 -31.87
CA GLY A 471 -9.75 8.80 -31.26
C GLY A 471 -10.32 7.51 -30.72
N HIS A 472 -10.98 7.59 -29.56
CA HIS A 472 -11.75 6.48 -29.00
C HIS A 472 -13.07 6.91 -28.37
N SER A 473 -13.99 5.94 -28.21
CA SER A 473 -15.25 6.14 -27.49
C SER A 473 -15.02 6.39 -25.99
N PRO A 474 -15.75 7.33 -25.34
CA PRO A 474 -15.63 7.60 -23.90
C PRO A 474 -15.88 6.38 -23.00
N ASP A 475 -16.71 5.43 -23.44
CA ASP A 475 -17.07 4.23 -22.67
C ASP A 475 -15.93 3.21 -22.52
N ASP A 476 -14.91 3.28 -23.39
CA ASP A 476 -13.75 2.37 -23.39
C ASP A 476 -12.53 2.93 -22.63
N LYS A 477 -12.73 3.97 -21.80
CA LYS A 477 -11.66 4.68 -21.07
C LYS A 477 -10.76 3.74 -20.25
N SER A 478 -11.34 2.78 -19.53
CA SER A 478 -10.61 1.81 -18.70
C SER A 478 -9.77 0.82 -19.51
N LYS A 479 -10.28 0.40 -20.69
CA LYS A 479 -9.50 -0.45 -21.61
C LYS A 479 -8.33 0.35 -22.15
N ILE A 480 -8.56 1.57 -22.63
CA ILE A 480 -7.53 2.38 -23.29
C ILE A 480 -6.45 2.88 -22.33
N GLU A 481 -6.77 3.11 -21.05
CA GLU A 481 -5.79 3.50 -20.04
C GLU A 481 -4.79 2.36 -19.73
N SER A 482 -5.27 1.10 -19.70
CA SER A 482 -4.41 -0.08 -19.61
C SER A 482 -3.64 -0.37 -20.93
N LEU A 483 -4.25 -0.03 -22.07
CA LEU A 483 -3.70 -0.27 -23.41
C LEU A 483 -2.71 0.82 -23.86
N ALA A 484 -2.79 2.04 -23.32
CA ALA A 484 -1.94 3.19 -23.64
C ALA A 484 -0.64 3.22 -22.81
N SER A 485 -0.14 2.05 -22.43
CA SER A 485 1.16 1.88 -21.78
C SER A 485 2.30 2.47 -22.62
N ALA A 486 3.37 2.91 -21.97
CA ALA A 486 4.53 3.51 -22.65
C ALA A 486 5.16 2.58 -23.71
N ASN A 487 5.05 1.26 -23.53
CA ASN A 487 5.60 0.28 -24.47
C ASN A 487 4.76 0.20 -25.76
N ASN A 488 3.44 0.20 -25.64
CA ASN A 488 2.53 0.15 -26.79
C ASN A 488 2.55 1.45 -27.60
N ARG A 489 2.71 2.60 -26.93
CA ARG A 489 2.90 3.90 -27.62
C ARG A 489 4.17 3.89 -28.47
N ARG A 490 5.29 3.44 -27.92
CA ARG A 490 6.56 3.32 -28.67
C ARG A 490 6.45 2.37 -29.86
N GLN A 491 5.72 1.26 -29.72
CA GLN A 491 5.48 0.33 -30.83
C GLN A 491 4.66 0.97 -31.95
N LEU A 492 3.59 1.71 -31.62
CA LEU A 492 2.79 2.45 -32.60
C LEU A 492 3.58 3.56 -33.28
N GLU A 493 4.39 4.31 -32.54
CA GLU A 493 5.28 5.35 -33.09
C GLU A 493 6.33 4.76 -34.06
N THR A 494 6.86 3.58 -33.73
CA THR A 494 7.81 2.85 -34.61
C THR A 494 7.13 2.40 -35.90
N LEU A 495 5.92 1.83 -35.81
CA LEU A 495 5.16 1.39 -36.98
C LEU A 495 4.72 2.58 -37.86
N LEU A 496 4.33 3.71 -37.24
CA LEU A 496 4.02 4.95 -37.97
C LEU A 496 5.26 5.49 -38.69
N ARG A 497 6.43 5.43 -38.04
CA ARG A 497 7.70 5.80 -38.67
C ARG A 497 8.05 4.91 -39.86
N GLU A 498 7.87 3.60 -39.75
CA GLU A 498 8.08 2.67 -40.86
C GLU A 498 7.08 2.83 -42.00
N ALA A 499 5.85 3.28 -41.72
CA ALA A 499 4.81 3.48 -42.73
C ALA A 499 4.92 4.83 -43.44
N SER A 500 5.36 5.88 -42.74
CA SER A 500 5.38 7.25 -43.27
C SER A 500 6.77 7.84 -43.51
N GLY A 501 7.83 7.19 -43.03
CA GLY A 501 9.21 7.71 -43.07
C GLY A 501 9.47 8.94 -42.19
N ARG A 502 8.57 9.28 -41.25
CA ARG A 502 8.66 10.45 -40.36
C ARG A 502 8.45 10.04 -38.90
N ASP A 503 9.07 10.75 -37.96
CA ASP A 503 8.84 10.52 -36.54
C ASP A 503 7.53 11.18 -36.08
N TRP A 504 6.63 10.36 -35.51
CA TRP A 504 5.34 10.79 -34.96
C TRP A 504 5.29 10.55 -33.45
N SER A 505 4.55 11.39 -32.73
CA SER A 505 4.13 11.11 -31.35
C SER A 505 2.65 10.78 -31.30
N VAL A 506 2.27 9.69 -30.64
CA VAL A 506 0.88 9.23 -30.60
C VAL A 506 0.15 9.80 -29.39
N LYS A 507 -0.98 10.48 -29.62
CA LYS A 507 -1.88 10.97 -28.56
C LYS A 507 -3.27 10.37 -28.70
N PHE A 508 -3.80 9.86 -27.60
CA PHE A 508 -5.17 9.35 -27.55
C PHE A 508 -6.14 10.45 -27.09
N VAL A 509 -7.26 10.58 -27.79
CA VAL A 509 -8.29 11.60 -27.53
C VAL A 509 -9.67 10.91 -27.43
N ALA A 510 -10.42 11.18 -26.38
CA ALA A 510 -11.80 10.70 -26.27
C ALA A 510 -12.73 11.58 -27.11
N LYS A 511 -13.58 10.98 -27.96
CA LYS A 511 -14.57 11.69 -28.78
C LYS A 511 -15.87 10.88 -28.85
N GLU A 512 -16.99 11.52 -28.52
CA GLU A 512 -18.33 10.93 -28.62
C GLU A 512 -18.69 10.61 -30.09
N GLY A 513 -19.36 9.48 -30.33
CA GLY A 513 -19.84 9.06 -31.66
C GLY A 513 -18.96 8.08 -32.45
N ILE A 514 -17.89 7.51 -31.85
CA ILE A 514 -17.06 6.48 -32.51
C ILE A 514 -17.63 5.09 -32.25
N LEU A 515 -18.33 4.50 -33.23
CA LEU A 515 -18.86 3.13 -33.16
C LEU A 515 -17.82 2.07 -33.57
N PRO A 516 -17.74 0.91 -32.87
CA PRO A 516 -16.80 -0.17 -33.18
C PRO A 516 -17.10 -0.84 -34.54
N GLN A 517 -16.04 -1.29 -35.23
CA GLN A 517 -16.07 -1.79 -36.63
C GLN A 517 -16.97 -3.01 -36.91
N LYS A 518 -17.56 -3.67 -35.91
CA LYS A 518 -18.37 -4.88 -36.09
C LYS A 518 -19.82 -4.65 -36.56
N ALA A 519 -20.21 -3.42 -36.85
CA ALA A 519 -21.54 -3.10 -37.41
C ALA A 519 -21.55 -2.80 -38.92
N PHE A 520 -20.44 -3.00 -39.64
CA PHE A 520 -20.38 -2.86 -41.11
C PHE A 520 -20.40 -4.23 -41.79
N GLY A 521 -21.54 -4.90 -41.66
CA GLY A 521 -21.88 -6.09 -42.42
C GLY A 521 -23.39 -6.18 -42.45
N VAL A 522 -23.96 -6.06 -43.65
CA VAL A 522 -25.41 -5.97 -43.94
C VAL A 522 -25.98 -4.55 -43.78
N LEU A 523 -25.89 -3.77 -44.85
CA LEU A 523 -27.02 -3.12 -45.55
C LEU A 523 -26.45 -2.16 -46.59
N SER A 524 -26.33 -2.67 -47.82
CA SER A 524 -26.39 -1.87 -49.03
C SER A 524 -27.74 -1.13 -49.05
N GLY A 525 -27.72 0.19 -48.93
CA GLY A 525 -28.89 1.05 -49.05
C GLY A 525 -28.57 2.51 -48.73
N GLU A 526 -28.57 3.34 -49.76
CA GLU A 526 -28.61 4.81 -49.79
C GLU A 526 -28.63 5.56 -48.44
N VAL A 527 -27.59 6.36 -48.21
CA VAL A 527 -27.55 7.39 -47.17
C VAL A 527 -28.62 8.44 -47.49
N LYS A 528 -29.70 8.47 -46.70
CA LYS A 528 -30.66 9.60 -46.68
C LYS A 528 -30.22 10.64 -45.66
N SER A 529 -30.14 11.87 -46.13
CA SER A 529 -29.63 13.10 -45.51
C SER A 529 -30.41 13.58 -44.28
N ALA A 530 -29.77 14.47 -43.52
CA ALA A 530 -30.17 15.11 -42.25
C ALA A 530 -31.49 15.93 -42.24
N GLU A 531 -32.38 15.72 -43.21
CA GLU A 531 -33.68 16.42 -43.29
C GLU A 531 -34.81 15.69 -42.55
N LEU A 532 -34.60 14.45 -42.11
CA LEU A 532 -35.61 13.60 -41.45
C LEU A 532 -35.81 13.87 -39.95
N PHE A 533 -35.00 14.72 -39.31
CA PHE A 533 -35.04 14.95 -37.86
C PHE A 533 -35.62 16.31 -37.45
N LYS A 534 -36.12 17.11 -38.41
CA LYS A 534 -36.74 18.41 -38.11
C LYS A 534 -38.16 18.30 -37.55
N ASP A 535 -38.84 17.19 -37.82
CA ASP A 535 -40.26 16.98 -37.49
C ASP A 535 -40.46 16.04 -36.28
N ASP A 536 -39.40 15.69 -35.55
CA ASP A 536 -39.51 14.88 -34.33
C ASP A 536 -39.99 15.75 -33.15
N PRO A 537 -41.15 15.45 -32.55
CA PRO A 537 -41.75 16.29 -31.51
C PRO A 537 -40.87 16.41 -30.25
N LEU A 538 -40.06 15.40 -29.92
CA LEU A 538 -39.15 15.44 -28.77
C LEU A 538 -37.99 16.42 -28.98
N ILE A 539 -37.54 16.58 -30.22
CA ILE A 539 -36.43 17.48 -30.57
C ILE A 539 -36.90 18.94 -30.57
N GLN A 540 -38.15 19.20 -30.98
CA GLN A 540 -38.74 20.54 -30.91
C GLN A 540 -38.97 20.99 -29.46
N GLU A 541 -39.46 20.11 -28.60
CA GLU A 541 -39.65 20.39 -27.17
C GLU A 541 -38.32 20.73 -26.48
N ALA A 542 -37.25 20.00 -26.82
CA ALA A 542 -35.90 20.27 -26.32
C ALA A 542 -35.34 21.62 -26.82
N ILE A 543 -35.65 22.02 -28.07
CA ILE A 543 -35.22 23.30 -28.63
C ILE A 543 -35.91 24.50 -27.94
N GLU A 544 -37.19 24.38 -27.61
CA GLU A 544 -37.93 25.42 -26.88
C GLU A 544 -37.49 25.56 -25.43
N ILE A 545 -37.27 24.45 -24.73
CA ILE A 545 -36.85 24.47 -23.31
C ILE A 545 -35.45 25.08 -23.16
N PHE A 546 -34.52 24.75 -24.06
CA PHE A 546 -33.11 25.11 -23.92
C PHE A 546 -32.65 26.26 -24.82
N LYS A 547 -33.54 26.84 -25.63
CA LYS A 547 -33.22 27.91 -26.62
C LYS A 547 -32.01 27.54 -27.51
N ALA A 548 -31.94 26.30 -27.95
CA ALA A 548 -30.81 25.77 -28.72
C ALA A 548 -31.02 25.94 -30.25
N GLN A 549 -29.95 25.95 -31.04
CA GLN A 549 -30.00 25.87 -32.50
C GLN A 549 -29.34 24.57 -32.98
N ILE A 550 -29.99 23.85 -33.92
CA ILE A 550 -29.41 22.67 -34.58
C ILE A 550 -28.31 23.15 -35.54
N LYS A 551 -27.09 22.66 -35.34
CA LYS A 551 -25.97 22.92 -36.26
C LYS A 551 -25.79 21.71 -37.17
N SER A 552 -25.82 21.96 -38.48
CA SER A 552 -25.60 20.97 -39.55
C SER A 552 -24.18 20.40 -39.53
#